data_AF-A0A250G0Q3-F1
#
_entry.id   AF-A0A250G0Q3-F1
#
_cell.length_a   1.000
_cell.length_b   1.000
_cell.length_c   1.000
_cell.angle_alpha   90.00
_cell.angle_beta   90.00
_cell.angle_gamma   90.00
#
_symmetry.space_group_name_H-M   'P 1'
#
loop_
_entity.id
_entity.type
_entity.pdbx_description
1 polymer ?
#
loop_
_entity_poly.entity_id
_entity_poly.type
_entity_poly.pdbx_seq_one_letter_code
_entity_poly.pdbx_strand_id
1 'polypeptide(L)'
;MKALNRKEVFVSHLKFTKYMVFLVCTTLICLFVFFKTASVEISKIQALGKESIDIFNQQVSLSDDFDRIFETYQKLDLVQENNIPFLMNDIASKKLQISNTLLKTPSSDVQVHSYIIQEMDKFLRTRDSINSLKQTENVYKDDVIRCTEENKTVTRKVQVGRLTYDRNK
;
A
#
# COMPACT_ATOMS: atom_id res chain seq x y z
N MET A 1 91.55 18.73 -15.48
CA MET A 1 91.03 17.96 -14.31
C MET A 1 89.56 17.63 -14.54
N LYS A 2 89.18 16.45 -15.07
CA LYS A 2 87.76 16.18 -15.43
C LYS A 2 87.34 14.70 -15.45
N ALA A 3 88.07 13.77 -14.82
CA ALA A 3 87.85 12.33 -14.99
C ALA A 3 87.54 11.52 -13.71
N LEU A 4 87.78 12.04 -12.50
CA LEU A 4 87.62 11.24 -11.27
C LEU A 4 86.17 11.13 -10.76
N ASN A 5 85.30 12.09 -11.07
CA ASN A 5 83.93 12.16 -10.50
C ASN A 5 82.83 11.54 -11.39
N ARG A 6 83.17 10.98 -12.56
CA ARG A 6 82.16 10.48 -13.52
C ARG A 6 81.42 9.22 -13.02
N LYS A 7 82.13 8.36 -12.27
CA LYS A 7 81.55 7.12 -11.72
C LYS A 7 80.58 7.38 -10.58
N GLU A 8 80.91 8.32 -9.70
CA GLU A 8 80.09 8.65 -8.53
C GLU A 8 78.80 9.37 -8.95
N VAL A 9 78.90 10.29 -9.92
CA VAL A 9 77.73 10.93 -10.57
C VAL A 9 76.85 9.88 -11.25
N PHE A 10 77.42 8.90 -11.96
CA PHE A 10 76.65 7.82 -12.60
C PHE A 10 75.93 6.93 -11.59
N VAL A 11 76.58 6.54 -10.48
CA VAL A 11 75.96 5.75 -9.40
C VAL A 11 74.85 6.53 -8.71
N SER A 12 75.02 7.84 -8.50
CA SER A 12 74.00 8.71 -7.93
C SER A 12 72.77 8.80 -8.83
N HIS A 13 72.95 9.02 -10.13
CA HIS A 13 71.85 9.01 -11.10
C HIS A 13 71.16 7.64 -11.17
N LEU A 14 71.90 6.53 -11.12
CA LEU A 14 71.33 5.19 -11.12
C LEU A 14 70.47 4.94 -9.87
N LYS A 15 70.94 5.37 -8.68
CA LYS A 15 70.17 5.30 -7.43
C LYS A 15 68.90 6.15 -7.53
N PHE A 16 69.01 7.39 -8.01
CA PHE A 16 67.86 8.27 -8.21
C PHE A 16 66.82 7.65 -9.14
N THR A 17 67.24 7.14 -10.29
CA THR A 17 66.33 6.46 -11.25
C THR A 17 65.67 5.24 -10.61
N LYS A 18 66.39 4.44 -9.81
CA LYS A 18 65.80 3.30 -9.10
C LYS A 18 64.71 3.73 -8.11
N TYR A 19 64.94 4.79 -7.34
CA TYR A 19 63.93 5.32 -6.42
C TYR A 19 62.73 5.93 -7.15
N MET A 20 62.96 6.61 -8.28
CA MET A 20 61.89 7.17 -9.11
C MET A 20 61.01 6.07 -9.71
N VAL A 21 61.62 5.02 -10.27
CA VAL A 21 60.90 3.84 -10.79
C VAL A 21 60.14 3.13 -9.68
N PHE A 22 60.74 2.95 -8.50
CA PHE A 22 60.07 2.35 -7.36
C PHE A 22 58.83 3.16 -6.95
N LEU A 23 58.95 4.49 -6.85
CA LEU A 23 57.85 5.38 -6.51
C LEU A 23 56.71 5.32 -7.54
N VAL A 24 57.04 5.35 -8.84
CA VAL A 24 56.04 5.21 -9.90
C VAL A 24 55.34 3.86 -9.82
N CYS A 25 56.08 2.75 -9.66
CA CYS A 25 55.49 1.42 -9.52
C CYS A 25 54.57 1.32 -8.29
N THR A 26 54.99 1.86 -7.13
CA THR A 26 54.15 1.87 -5.92
C THR A 26 52.87 2.67 -6.14
N THR A 27 52.94 3.85 -6.76
CA THR A 27 51.73 4.66 -7.05
C THR A 27 50.78 3.95 -8.00
N LEU A 28 51.28 3.29 -9.05
CA LEU A 28 50.44 2.52 -9.98
C LEU A 28 49.77 1.33 -9.28
N ILE A 29 50.49 0.64 -8.39
CA ILE A 29 49.92 -0.47 -7.60
C ILE A 29 48.83 0.05 -6.67
N CYS A 30 49.05 1.16 -5.97
CA CYS A 30 48.04 1.79 -5.11
C CYS A 30 46.78 2.17 -5.89
N LEU A 31 46.95 2.82 -7.06
CA LEU A 31 45.82 3.18 -7.92
C LEU A 31 45.08 1.94 -8.43
N PHE A 32 45.80 0.90 -8.85
CA PHE A 32 45.21 -0.34 -9.32
C PHE A 32 44.37 -1.01 -8.23
N VAL A 33 44.88 -1.12 -7.00
CA VAL A 33 44.15 -1.67 -5.87
C VAL A 33 42.92 -0.81 -5.56
N PHE A 34 43.06 0.51 -5.57
CA PHE A 34 41.94 1.43 -5.34
C PHE A 34 40.81 1.23 -6.36
N PHE A 35 41.13 1.23 -7.67
CA PHE A 35 40.13 1.01 -8.72
C PHE A 35 39.48 -0.36 -8.64
N LYS A 36 40.26 -1.40 -8.31
CA LYS A 36 39.72 -2.76 -8.14
C LYS A 36 38.74 -2.83 -6.97
N THR A 37 39.09 -2.25 -5.83
CA THR A 37 38.21 -2.18 -4.66
C THR A 37 36.96 -1.36 -4.95
N ALA A 38 37.11 -0.18 -5.56
CA ALA A 38 35.98 0.68 -5.94
C ALA A 38 35.02 -0.03 -6.90
N SER A 39 35.53 -0.78 -7.88
CA SER A 39 34.69 -1.55 -8.80
C SER A 39 33.86 -2.62 -8.06
N VAL A 40 34.44 -3.32 -7.09
CA VAL A 40 33.74 -4.34 -6.29
C VAL A 40 32.66 -3.69 -5.42
N GLU A 41 32.97 -2.56 -4.78
CA GLU A 41 32.01 -1.81 -3.98
C GLU A 41 30.85 -1.29 -4.82
N ILE A 42 31.12 -0.70 -5.99
CA ILE A 42 30.08 -0.22 -6.92
C ILE A 42 29.17 -1.39 -7.34
N SER A 43 29.73 -2.54 -7.71
CA SER A 43 28.92 -3.71 -8.06
C SER A 43 28.05 -4.19 -6.89
N LYS A 44 28.58 -4.15 -5.66
CA LYS A 44 27.81 -4.50 -4.46
C LYS A 44 26.66 -3.51 -4.20
N ILE A 45 26.92 -2.21 -4.35
CA ILE A 45 25.90 -1.16 -4.22
C ILE A 45 24.81 -1.31 -5.29
N GLN A 46 25.20 -1.60 -6.54
CA GLN A 46 24.25 -1.84 -7.62
C GLN A 46 23.36 -3.06 -7.35
N ALA A 47 23.93 -4.15 -6.82
CA ALA A 47 23.15 -5.34 -6.46
C ALA A 47 22.12 -5.04 -5.36
N LEU A 48 22.54 -4.36 -4.29
CA LEU A 48 21.65 -3.93 -3.21
C LEU A 48 20.58 -2.93 -3.69
N GLY A 49 20.96 -2.02 -4.59
CA GLY A 49 20.05 -1.07 -5.21
C GLY A 49 18.98 -1.76 -6.05
N LYS A 50 19.35 -2.79 -6.82
CA LYS A 50 18.40 -3.58 -7.61
C LYS A 50 17.41 -4.33 -6.71
N GLU A 51 17.90 -5.01 -5.68
CA GLU A 51 17.05 -5.71 -4.71
C GLU A 51 16.06 -4.75 -4.03
N SER A 52 16.53 -3.56 -3.64
CA SER A 52 15.67 -2.53 -3.05
C SER A 52 14.60 -2.02 -4.01
N ILE A 53 14.94 -1.83 -5.28
CA ILE A 53 13.98 -1.42 -6.33
C ILE A 53 12.94 -2.52 -6.56
N ASP A 54 13.35 -3.79 -6.58
CA ASP A 54 12.44 -4.92 -6.76
C ASP A 54 11.43 -5.01 -5.60
N ILE A 55 11.90 -4.86 -4.35
CA ILE A 55 11.03 -4.80 -3.15
C ILE A 55 10.08 -3.60 -3.23
N PHE A 56 10.58 -2.42 -3.61
CA PHE A 56 9.76 -1.22 -3.74
C PHE A 56 8.66 -1.40 -4.79
N ASN A 57 8.99 -1.94 -5.96
CA ASN A 57 8.02 -2.22 -7.02
C ASN A 57 6.95 -3.22 -6.55
N GLN A 58 7.35 -4.23 -5.78
CA GLN A 58 6.43 -5.19 -5.18
C GLN A 58 5.48 -4.52 -4.17
N GLN A 59 5.98 -3.61 -3.33
CA GLN A 59 5.15 -2.84 -2.40
C GLN A 59 4.17 -1.91 -3.13
N VAL A 60 4.60 -1.24 -4.20
CA VAL A 60 3.74 -0.39 -5.03
C VAL A 60 2.63 -1.22 -5.68
N SER A 61 2.96 -2.37 -6.27
CA SER A 61 1.97 -3.28 -6.86
C SER A 61 0.96 -3.75 -5.81
N LEU A 62 1.43 -4.07 -4.61
CA LEU A 62 0.57 -4.49 -3.51
C LEU A 62 -0.37 -3.36 -3.08
N SER A 63 0.11 -2.12 -3.03
CA SER A 63 -0.71 -0.94 -2.74
C SER A 63 -1.81 -0.73 -3.79
N ASP A 64 -1.49 -0.87 -5.09
CA ASP A 64 -2.49 -0.76 -6.17
C ASP A 64 -3.59 -1.82 -6.03
N ASP A 65 -3.24 -3.04 -5.62
CA ASP A 65 -4.22 -4.09 -5.34
C ASP A 65 -5.15 -3.74 -4.16
N PHE A 66 -4.64 -3.08 -3.11
CA PHE A 66 -5.49 -2.56 -2.03
C PHE A 66 -6.38 -1.42 -2.49
N ASP A 67 -5.87 -0.48 -3.28
CA ASP A 67 -6.66 0.65 -3.81
C ASP A 67 -7.85 0.14 -4.62
N ARG A 68 -7.63 -0.87 -5.48
CA ARG A 68 -8.70 -1.53 -6.23
C ARG A 68 -9.75 -2.18 -5.34
N ILE A 69 -9.31 -2.82 -4.24
CA ILE A 69 -10.25 -3.36 -3.25
C ILE A 69 -11.09 -2.24 -2.66
N PHE A 70 -10.47 -1.14 -2.21
CA PHE A 70 -11.18 0.00 -1.63
C PHE A 70 -12.14 0.66 -2.62
N GLU A 71 -11.77 0.75 -3.90
CA GLU A 71 -12.71 1.20 -4.94
C GLU A 71 -13.93 0.28 -5.05
N THR A 72 -13.75 -1.04 -4.98
CA THR A 72 -14.87 -1.99 -4.97
C THR A 72 -15.75 -1.82 -3.73
N TYR A 73 -15.17 -1.51 -2.56
CA TYR A 73 -15.93 -1.14 -1.36
C TYR A 73 -16.74 0.14 -1.55
N GLN A 74 -16.19 1.17 -2.19
CA GLN A 74 -16.93 2.41 -2.45
C GLN A 74 -18.09 2.18 -3.43
N LYS A 75 -17.89 1.37 -4.47
CA LYS A 75 -18.94 1.01 -5.44
C LYS A 75 -20.11 0.28 -4.76
N LEU A 76 -19.81 -0.46 -3.70
CA LEU A 76 -20.77 -1.20 -2.89
C LEU A 76 -21.78 -0.28 -2.17
N ASP A 77 -21.46 0.98 -1.94
CA ASP A 77 -22.39 1.97 -1.35
C ASP A 77 -23.22 2.72 -2.42
N LEU A 78 -22.77 2.70 -3.68
CA LEU A 78 -23.42 3.38 -4.80
C LEU A 78 -24.43 2.50 -5.54
N VAL A 79 -24.31 1.17 -5.42
CA VAL A 79 -25.12 0.22 -6.18
C VAL A 79 -26.40 -0.13 -5.43
N GLN A 80 -27.56 0.07 -6.08
CA GLN A 80 -28.85 -0.48 -5.63
C GLN A 80 -28.74 -2.02 -5.55
N GLU A 81 -29.09 -2.57 -4.37
CA GLU A 81 -29.15 -3.96 -3.86
C GLU A 81 -28.83 -5.18 -4.75
N ASN A 82 -29.04 -5.13 -6.06
CA ASN A 82 -29.01 -6.27 -6.98
C ASN A 82 -27.62 -6.88 -7.25
N ASN A 83 -26.51 -6.14 -7.08
CA ASN A 83 -25.16 -6.67 -7.37
C ASN A 83 -24.26 -6.82 -6.13
N ILE A 84 -24.82 -6.68 -4.92
CA ILE A 84 -24.04 -6.78 -3.67
C ILE A 84 -23.33 -8.15 -3.55
N PRO A 85 -23.98 -9.31 -3.81
CA PRO A 85 -23.31 -10.61 -3.68
C PRO A 85 -22.13 -10.79 -4.65
N PHE A 86 -22.24 -10.24 -5.86
CA PHE A 86 -21.18 -10.30 -6.86
C PHE A 86 -19.96 -9.49 -6.42
N LEU A 87 -20.16 -8.25 -5.95
CA LEU A 87 -19.09 -7.39 -5.46
C LEU A 87 -18.42 -7.96 -4.21
N MET A 88 -19.20 -8.60 -3.33
CA MET A 88 -18.66 -9.26 -2.13
C MET A 88 -17.77 -10.45 -2.49
N ASN A 89 -18.17 -11.24 -3.48
CA ASN A 89 -17.35 -12.35 -3.98
C ASN A 89 -16.07 -11.86 -4.66
N ASP A 90 -16.15 -10.76 -5.41
CA ASP A 90 -14.96 -10.11 -6.00
C ASP A 90 -13.98 -9.67 -4.91
N ILE A 91 -14.44 -8.99 -3.85
CA ILE A 91 -13.61 -8.60 -2.70
C ILE A 91 -12.98 -9.82 -2.03
N ALA A 92 -13.75 -10.88 -1.78
CA ALA A 92 -13.24 -12.10 -1.16
C ALA A 92 -12.15 -12.78 -2.03
N SER A 93 -12.36 -12.84 -3.34
CA SER A 93 -11.39 -13.42 -4.28
C SER A 93 -10.08 -12.62 -4.32
N LYS A 94 -10.17 -11.28 -4.35
CA LYS A 94 -9.01 -10.37 -4.33
C LYS A 94 -8.27 -10.46 -3.01
N LYS A 95 -8.98 -10.49 -1.88
CA LYS A 95 -8.38 -10.69 -0.55
C LYS A 95 -7.56 -11.98 -0.50
N LEU A 96 -8.08 -13.08 -1.05
CA LEU A 96 -7.37 -14.36 -1.10
C LEU A 96 -6.10 -14.25 -1.97
N GLN A 97 -6.19 -13.61 -3.13
CA GLN A 97 -5.02 -13.36 -3.99
C GLN A 97 -3.93 -12.55 -3.27
N ILE A 98 -4.29 -11.44 -2.62
CA ILE A 98 -3.33 -10.62 -1.87
C ILE A 98 -2.74 -11.42 -0.69
N SER A 99 -3.56 -12.18 0.04
CA SER A 99 -3.07 -13.04 1.12
C SER A 99 -2.04 -14.06 0.63
N ASN A 100 -2.24 -14.65 -0.55
CA ASN A 100 -1.26 -15.56 -1.15
C ASN A 100 0.03 -14.85 -1.55
N THR A 101 -0.05 -13.61 -2.03
CA THR A 101 1.13 -12.78 -2.37
C THR A 101 1.91 -12.39 -1.11
N LEU A 102 1.21 -12.07 -0.02
CA LEU A 102 1.82 -11.75 1.28
C LEU A 102 2.59 -12.93 1.87
N LEU A 103 2.08 -14.16 1.73
CA LEU A 103 2.78 -15.37 2.21
C LEU A 103 4.10 -15.64 1.48
N LYS A 104 4.25 -15.14 0.25
CA LYS A 104 5.48 -15.28 -0.55
C LYS A 104 6.49 -14.17 -0.29
N THR A 105 6.07 -13.10 0.38
CA THR A 105 6.89 -11.89 0.61
C THR A 105 7.48 -11.95 2.02
N PRO A 106 8.75 -11.51 2.23
CA PRO A 106 9.34 -11.48 3.57
C PRO A 106 8.47 -10.68 4.55
N SER A 107 8.19 -11.27 5.73
CA SER A 107 7.24 -10.71 6.70
C SER A 107 7.64 -9.34 7.27
N SER A 108 8.93 -8.97 7.20
CA SER A 108 9.41 -7.64 7.60
C SER A 108 8.83 -6.52 6.73
N ASP A 109 8.64 -6.79 5.44
CA ASP A 109 8.41 -5.73 4.45
C ASP A 109 6.91 -5.51 4.16
N VAL A 110 6.06 -6.39 4.70
CA VAL A 110 4.60 -6.41 4.46
C VAL A 110 3.74 -6.41 5.72
N GLN A 111 4.31 -6.03 6.87
CA GLN A 111 3.57 -5.99 8.14
C GLN A 111 2.29 -5.13 8.06
N VAL A 112 2.38 -3.95 7.45
CA VAL A 112 1.24 -3.03 7.31
C VAL A 112 0.14 -3.65 6.45
N HIS A 113 0.50 -4.20 5.30
CA HIS A 113 -0.45 -4.85 4.40
C HIS A 113 -1.10 -6.09 5.03
N SER A 114 -0.33 -6.87 5.80
CA SER A 114 -0.85 -8.00 6.57
C SER A 114 -1.86 -7.56 7.62
N TYR A 115 -1.56 -6.49 8.36
CA TYR A 115 -2.47 -5.91 9.33
C TYR A 115 -3.78 -5.43 8.68
N ILE A 116 -3.70 -4.72 7.56
CA ILE A 116 -4.88 -4.23 6.83
C ILE A 116 -5.79 -5.41 6.43
N ILE A 117 -5.25 -6.50 5.90
CA ILE A 117 -6.08 -7.67 5.52
C ILE A 117 -6.76 -8.33 6.72
N GLN A 118 -6.10 -8.38 7.87
CA GLN A 118 -6.71 -8.93 9.08
C GLN A 118 -7.86 -8.05 9.57
N GLU A 119 -7.72 -6.73 9.49
CA GLU A 119 -8.75 -5.78 9.90
C GLU A 119 -9.89 -5.62 8.87
N MET A 120 -9.66 -5.93 7.59
CA MET A 120 -10.69 -5.89 6.54
C MET A 120 -11.93 -6.73 6.88
N ASP A 121 -11.77 -7.88 7.53
CA ASP A 121 -12.92 -8.70 7.96
C ASP A 121 -13.77 -8.00 9.01
N LYS A 122 -13.15 -7.23 9.91
CA LYS A 122 -13.90 -6.45 10.90
C LYS A 122 -14.66 -5.33 10.21
N PHE A 123 -14.04 -4.63 9.26
CA PHE A 123 -14.70 -3.57 8.49
C PHE A 123 -15.93 -4.10 7.72
N LEU A 124 -15.81 -5.26 7.06
CA LEU A 124 -16.95 -5.91 6.38
C LEU A 124 -18.08 -6.24 7.36
N ARG A 125 -17.76 -6.88 8.49
CA ARG A 125 -18.76 -7.23 9.50
C ARG A 125 -19.46 -6.01 10.09
N THR A 126 -18.71 -4.95 10.39
CA THR A 126 -19.29 -3.69 10.88
C THR A 126 -20.24 -3.09 9.85
N ARG A 127 -19.86 -3.10 8.57
CA ARG A 127 -20.72 -2.63 7.48
C ARG A 127 -22.01 -3.43 7.36
N ASP A 128 -21.93 -4.77 7.37
CA ASP A 128 -23.11 -5.63 7.32
C ASP A 128 -24.07 -5.37 8.49
N SER A 129 -23.51 -5.14 9.68
CA SER A 129 -24.28 -4.75 10.86
C SER A 129 -24.98 -3.39 10.67
N ILE A 130 -24.30 -2.39 10.10
CA ILE A 130 -24.88 -1.07 9.81
C ILE A 130 -26.01 -1.19 8.78
N ASN A 131 -25.82 -1.97 7.73
CA ASN A 131 -26.84 -2.19 6.70
C ASN A 131 -28.09 -2.89 7.26
N SER A 132 -27.90 -3.91 8.10
CA SER A 132 -28.99 -4.58 8.81
C SER A 132 -29.79 -3.61 9.70
N LEU A 133 -29.10 -2.74 10.44
CA LEU A 133 -29.72 -1.71 11.26
C LEU A 133 -30.49 -0.69 10.41
N LYS A 134 -29.92 -0.25 9.29
CA LYS A 134 -30.57 0.68 8.35
C LYS A 134 -31.84 0.08 7.75
N GLN A 135 -31.83 -1.21 7.41
CA GLN A 135 -33.02 -1.90 6.91
C GLN A 135 -34.12 -1.94 7.98
N THR A 136 -33.74 -2.24 9.21
CA THR A 136 -34.66 -2.25 10.36
C THR A 136 -35.22 -0.84 10.65
N GLU A 137 -34.38 0.19 10.59
CA GLU A 137 -34.80 1.60 10.73
C GLU A 137 -35.81 2.00 9.66
N ASN A 138 -35.60 1.59 8.40
CA ASN A 138 -36.54 1.87 7.31
C ASN A 138 -37.90 1.21 7.55
N VAL A 139 -37.93 -0.04 8.01
CA VAL A 139 -39.19 -0.73 8.37
C VAL A 139 -39.94 0.02 9.47
N TYR A 140 -39.24 0.45 10.53
CA TYR A 140 -39.86 1.25 11.58
C TYR A 140 -40.38 2.60 11.10
N LYS A 141 -39.65 3.28 10.20
CA LYS A 141 -40.12 4.52 9.58
C LYS A 141 -41.40 4.30 8.77
N ASP A 142 -41.44 3.24 7.97
CA ASP A 142 -42.61 2.90 7.15
C ASP A 142 -43.82 2.58 8.03
N ASP A 143 -43.64 1.83 9.12
CA ASP A 143 -44.72 1.55 10.08
C ASP A 143 -45.23 2.83 10.77
N VAL A 144 -44.34 3.75 11.17
CA VAL A 144 -44.74 5.04 11.77
C VAL A 144 -45.51 5.90 10.77
N ILE A 145 -45.07 5.95 9.51
CA ILE A 145 -45.77 6.64 8.43
C ILE A 145 -47.17 6.03 8.25
N ARG A 146 -47.25 4.70 8.15
CA ARG A 146 -48.52 3.98 8.00
C ARG A 146 -49.47 4.25 9.16
N CYS A 147 -49.01 4.14 10.40
CA CYS A 147 -49.83 4.45 11.58
C CYS A 147 -50.30 5.91 11.61
N THR A 148 -49.48 6.85 11.16
CA THR A 148 -49.85 8.28 11.10
C THR A 148 -50.93 8.52 10.04
N GLU A 149 -50.85 7.87 8.89
CA GLU A 149 -51.86 7.95 7.83
C GLU A 149 -53.18 7.26 8.23
N GLU A 150 -53.10 6.09 8.85
CA GLU A 150 -54.26 5.40 9.44
C GLU A 150 -54.94 6.27 10.50
N ASN A 151 -54.17 6.89 11.39
CA ASN A 151 -54.75 7.77 12.42
C ASN A 151 -55.41 9.02 11.82
N LYS A 152 -54.81 9.62 10.78
CA LYS A 152 -55.42 10.73 10.02
C LYS A 152 -56.74 10.30 9.36
N THR A 153 -56.79 9.11 8.77
CA THR A 153 -58.01 8.60 8.10
C THR A 153 -59.11 8.24 9.10
N VAL A 154 -58.78 7.60 10.23
CA VAL A 154 -59.73 7.32 11.32
C VAL A 154 -60.27 8.62 11.91
N THR A 155 -59.42 9.60 12.21
CA THR A 155 -59.84 10.91 12.74
C THR A 155 -60.79 11.62 11.78
N ARG A 156 -60.52 11.61 10.47
CA ARG A 156 -61.45 12.13 9.46
C ARG A 156 -62.79 11.38 9.45
N LYS A 157 -62.78 10.04 9.49
CA LYS A 157 -64.01 9.23 9.54
C LYS A 157 -64.83 9.51 10.80
N VAL A 158 -64.20 9.69 11.95
CA VAL A 158 -64.86 10.02 13.23
C VAL A 158 -65.43 11.45 13.20
N GLN A 159 -64.75 12.42 12.59
CA GLN A 159 -65.29 13.77 12.38
C GLN A 159 -66.51 13.76 11.46
N VAL A 160 -66.49 12.98 10.38
CA VAL A 160 -67.63 12.88 9.44
C VAL A 160 -68.80 12.11 10.07
N GLY A 161 -68.53 11.06 10.86
CA GLY A 161 -69.56 10.31 11.58
C GLY A 161 -70.22 11.05 12.76
N ARG A 162 -69.67 12.20 13.18
CA ARG A 162 -70.24 13.09 14.22
C ARG A 162 -71.01 14.29 13.67
N LEU A 163 -71.16 14.41 12.35
CA LEU A 163 -72.16 15.27 11.71
C LEU A 163 -73.36 14.35 11.40
N THR A 164 -74.40 14.18 12.21
CA THR A 164 -75.32 15.21 12.69
C THR A 164 -76.15 14.52 13.77
N TYR A 165 -76.07 14.96 15.02
CA TYR A 165 -77.22 14.84 15.91
C TYR A 165 -77.33 16.12 16.71
N ASP A 166 -78.56 16.59 16.69
CA ASP A 166 -79.12 17.64 17.52
C ASP A 166 -78.97 19.10 17.03
N ARG A 167 -80.04 19.56 16.35
CA ARG A 167 -80.57 20.88 16.63
C ARG A 167 -82.07 20.75 16.88
N ASN A 168 -82.41 20.46 18.14
CA ASN A 168 -83.69 20.75 18.78
C ASN A 168 -84.36 22.01 18.21
N LYS A 169 -85.55 21.83 17.62
CA LYS A 169 -86.73 22.68 17.80
C LYS A 169 -87.99 21.99 17.32
#